data_AF-A0A0Q4RDN8-F1
#
_entry.id   AF-A0A0Q4RDN8-F1
#
_cell.length_a   1.000
_cell.length_b   1.000
_cell.length_c   1.000
_cell.angle_alpha   90.00
_cell.angle_beta   90.00
_cell.angle_gamma   90.00
#
_symmetry.space_group_name_H-M   'P 1'
#
loop_
_entity.id
_entity.type
_entity.pdbx_description
1 polymer ?
#
loop_
_entity_poly.entity_id
_entity_poly.type
_entity_poly.pdbx_seq_one_letter_code
_entity_poly.pdbx_strand_id
1 'polypeptide(L)'
;MEIQKLFDMTQAMAANLIENTEEEFYTLVDLRDEVLKNLQANPEISASDKQMLSKILELDQVIVERMMTIRSEASAALGKIQSFRLRKNAYDLGYSTESYFFDQKK
;
A
#
# COMPACT_ATOMS: atom_id res chain seq x y z
N MET A 1 4.31 -6.96 27.11
CA MET A 1 4.51 -8.16 26.28
C MET A 1 4.34 -7.77 24.83
N GLU A 2 5.18 -8.27 23.93
CA GLU A 2 5.22 -7.84 22.52
C GLU A 2 3.90 -8.12 21.77
N ILE A 3 3.18 -9.19 22.14
CA ILE A 3 1.84 -9.51 21.62
C ILE A 3 0.82 -8.43 21.97
N GLN A 4 0.87 -7.87 23.19
CA GLN A 4 0.01 -6.74 23.58
C GLN A 4 0.30 -5.52 22.70
N LYS A 5 1.57 -5.19 22.48
CA LYS A 5 1.96 -4.06 21.63
C LYS A 5 1.45 -4.24 20.20
N LEU A 6 1.56 -5.46 19.66
CA LEU A 6 1.02 -5.79 18.34
C LEU A 6 -0.50 -5.65 18.31
N PHE A 7 -1.19 -6.14 19.35
CA PHE A 7 -2.64 -6.01 19.46
C PHE A 7 -3.09 -4.55 19.50
N ASP A 8 -2.48 -3.73 20.36
CA ASP A 8 -2.81 -2.31 20.50
C ASP A 8 -2.60 -1.56 19.19
N MET A 9 -1.49 -1.82 18.49
CA MET A 9 -1.21 -1.21 17.20
C MET A 9 -2.21 -1.66 16.13
N THR A 10 -2.52 -2.95 16.07
CA THR A 10 -3.52 -3.49 15.13
C THR A 10 -4.89 -2.86 15.36
N GLN A 11 -5.28 -2.69 16.62
CA GLN A 11 -6.55 -2.06 16.99
C GLN A 11 -6.59 -0.57 16.63
N ALA A 12 -5.52 0.17 16.92
CA ALA A 12 -5.41 1.58 16.56
C ALA A 12 -5.49 1.79 15.04
N MET A 13 -4.79 0.95 14.26
CA MET A 13 -4.83 1.02 12.81
C MET A 13 -6.20 0.64 12.24
N ALA A 14 -6.85 -0.38 12.81
CA ALA A 14 -8.19 -0.78 12.39
C ALA A 14 -9.26 0.29 12.72
N ALA A 15 -9.08 1.06 13.79
CA ALA A 15 -9.98 2.16 14.15
C ALA A 15 -9.87 3.34 13.16
N ASN A 16 -8.66 3.62 12.64
CA ASN A 16 -8.37 4.80 11.82
C ASN A 16 -7.83 4.45 10.41
N LEU A 17 -8.43 3.45 9.74
CA LEU A 17 -7.95 2.90 8.46
C LEU A 17 -7.70 3.90 7.33
N ILE A 18 -8.42 5.03 7.33
CA ILE A 18 -8.32 6.04 6.28
C ILE A 18 -7.14 7.00 6.53
N GLU A 19 -6.86 7.30 7.80
CA GLU A 19 -5.87 8.30 8.22
C GLU A 19 -4.47 7.71 8.39
N ASN A 20 -4.35 6.38 8.46
CA ASN A 20 -3.06 5.72 8.54
C ASN A 20 -2.17 6.05 7.33
N THR A 21 -0.94 6.40 7.64
CA THR A 21 0.17 6.64 6.73
C THR A 21 0.82 5.33 6.26
N GLU A 22 1.59 5.42 5.18
CA GLU A 22 2.37 4.29 4.68
C GLU A 22 3.39 3.78 5.73
N GLU A 23 4.04 4.69 6.45
CA GLU A 23 5.01 4.36 7.49
C GLU A 23 4.38 3.56 8.64
N GLU A 24 3.15 3.87 9.02
CA GLU A 24 2.42 3.12 10.04
C GLU A 24 2.11 1.70 9.59
N PHE A 25 1.77 1.50 8.31
CA PHE A 25 1.58 0.16 7.74
C PHE A 25 2.89 -0.65 7.75
N TYR A 26 4.02 -0.05 7.38
CA TYR A 26 5.31 -0.75 7.49
C TYR A 26 5.66 -1.09 8.93
N THR A 27 5.45 -0.14 9.85
CA THR A 27 5.72 -0.36 11.28
C THR A 27 4.91 -1.52 11.84
N LEU A 28 3.65 -1.69 11.41
CA LEU A 28 2.82 -2.83 11.82
C LEU A 28 3.35 -4.15 11.27
N VAL A 29 3.79 -4.18 10.02
CA VAL A 29 4.38 -5.37 9.39
C VAL A 29 5.68 -5.76 10.09
N ASP A 30 6.56 -4.81 10.35
CA ASP A 30 7.82 -5.05 11.06
C ASP A 30 7.59 -5.59 12.47
N LEU A 31 6.63 -5.03 13.20
CA LEU A 31 6.25 -5.49 14.54
C LEU A 31 5.66 -6.92 14.49
N ARG A 32 4.87 -7.26 13.47
CA ARG A 32 4.37 -8.63 13.29
C ARG A 32 5.53 -9.60 13.06
N ASP A 33 6.49 -9.25 12.21
CA ASP A 33 7.64 -10.10 11.93
C ASP A 33 8.50 -10.32 13.18
N GLU A 34 8.71 -9.28 13.99
CA GLU A 34 9.41 -9.38 15.27
C GLU A 34 8.69 -10.33 16.23
N VAL A 35 7.37 -10.14 16.43
CA VAL A 35 6.56 -11.01 17.29
C VAL A 35 6.56 -12.44 16.80
N LEU A 36 6.44 -12.68 15.50
CA LEU A 36 6.46 -14.02 14.92
C LEU A 36 7.80 -14.71 15.13
N LYS A 37 8.93 -14.01 14.95
CA LYS A 37 10.27 -14.54 15.23
C LYS A 37 10.41 -14.94 16.70
N ASN A 38 9.92 -14.10 17.61
CA ASN A 38 9.99 -14.37 19.04
C ASN A 38 9.09 -15.54 19.45
N LEU A 39 7.90 -15.65 18.86
CA LEU A 39 7.00 -16.81 19.06
C LEU A 39 7.57 -18.12 18.50
N GLN A 40 8.31 -18.06 17.39
CA GLN A 40 8.99 -19.24 16.85
C GLN A 40 10.14 -19.69 17.75
N ALA A 41 10.88 -18.74 18.33
CA ALA A 41 11.98 -19.03 19.25
C ALA A 41 11.48 -19.51 20.63
N ASN A 42 10.36 -18.96 21.10
CA ASN A 42 9.73 -19.33 22.35
C ASN A 42 8.20 -19.44 22.19
N PRO A 43 7.67 -20.65 22.01
CA PRO A 43 6.25 -20.87 21.71
C PRO A 43 5.33 -20.79 22.94
N GLU A 44 5.86 -20.51 24.13
CA GLU A 44 5.05 -20.37 25.33
C GLU A 44 4.20 -19.09 25.27
N ILE A 45 2.89 -19.28 25.08
CA ILE A 45 1.90 -18.20 25.06
C ILE A 45 0.79 -18.48 26.07
N SER A 46 0.36 -17.42 26.75
CA SER A 46 -0.74 -17.49 27.71
C SER A 46 -2.10 -17.61 27.01
N ALA A 47 -3.15 -17.93 27.78
CA ALA A 47 -4.52 -17.90 27.26
C ALA A 47 -4.94 -16.48 26.82
N SER A 48 -4.45 -15.44 27.53
CA SER A 48 -4.67 -14.04 27.16
C SER A 48 -4.03 -13.69 25.83
N ASP A 49 -2.82 -14.17 25.58
CA ASP A 49 -2.12 -13.95 24.30
C ASP A 49 -2.86 -14.60 23.13
N LYS A 50 -3.38 -15.82 23.33
CA LYS A 50 -4.21 -16.49 22.32
C LYS A 50 -5.47 -15.69 21.98
N GLN A 51 -6.11 -15.07 22.97
CA GLN A 51 -7.26 -14.20 22.73
C GLN A 51 -6.88 -12.95 21.94
N MET A 52 -5.76 -12.31 22.27
CA MET A 52 -5.24 -11.16 21.52
C MET A 52 -4.91 -11.53 20.07
N LEU A 53 -4.21 -12.64 19.85
CA LEU A 53 -3.89 -13.14 18.51
C LEU A 53 -5.14 -13.45 17.69
N SER A 54 -6.18 -14.02 18.31
CA SER A 54 -7.48 -14.23 17.64
C SER A 54 -8.11 -12.91 17.20
N LYS A 55 -8.04 -11.88 18.05
CA LYS A 55 -8.58 -10.55 17.73
C LYS A 55 -7.75 -9.84 16.66
N ILE A 56 -6.43 -10.00 16.66
CA ILE A 56 -5.55 -9.52 15.60
C ILE A 56 -6.01 -10.11 14.26
N LEU A 57 -6.18 -11.44 14.17
CA LEU A 57 -6.60 -12.11 12.94
C LEU A 57 -7.96 -11.59 12.41
N GLU A 58 -8.91 -11.27 13.30
CA GLU A 58 -10.20 -10.68 12.90
C GLU A 58 -10.03 -9.27 12.28
N LEU A 59 -9.14 -8.45 12.85
CA LEU A 59 -8.89 -7.07 12.39
C LEU A 59 -8.01 -7.02 11.14
N ASP A 60 -7.12 -8.00 10.98
CA ASP A 60 -6.17 -8.09 9.88
C ASP A 60 -6.87 -8.10 8.52
N GLN A 61 -8.03 -8.74 8.43
CA GLN A 61 -8.79 -8.78 7.18
C GLN A 61 -9.09 -7.37 6.66
N VAL A 62 -9.61 -6.48 7.52
CA VAL A 62 -10.01 -5.12 7.12
C VAL A 62 -8.78 -4.27 6.80
N ILE A 63 -7.68 -4.46 7.53
CA ILE A 63 -6.40 -3.78 7.28
C ILE A 63 -5.84 -4.19 5.90
N VAL A 64 -5.86 -5.48 5.57
CA VAL A 64 -5.38 -5.98 4.27
C VAL A 64 -6.27 -5.48 3.12
N GLU A 65 -7.58 -5.46 3.29
CA GLU A 65 -8.51 -4.90 2.30
C GLU A 65 -8.22 -3.43 2.01
N ARG A 66 -7.88 -2.64 3.04
CA ARG A 66 -7.45 -1.25 2.87
C ARG A 66 -6.14 -1.13 2.09
N MET A 67 -5.13 -1.94 2.44
CA MET A 67 -3.85 -1.97 1.69
C MET A 67 -4.07 -2.33 0.20
N MET A 68 -4.92 -3.32 -0.07
CA MET A 68 -5.27 -3.72 -1.44
C MET A 68 -5.98 -2.60 -2.21
N THR A 69 -6.85 -1.85 -1.53
CA THR A 69 -7.52 -0.69 -2.11
C THR A 69 -6.51 0.39 -2.51
N ILE A 70 -5.58 0.75 -1.61
CA ILE A 70 -4.50 1.72 -1.89
C ILE A 70 -3.67 1.26 -3.09
N ARG A 71 -3.28 -0.02 -3.13
CA ARG A 71 -2.53 -0.61 -4.25
C ARG A 71 -3.28 -0.50 -5.57
N SER A 72 -4.58 -0.78 -5.56
CA SER A 72 -5.45 -0.68 -6.73
C SER A 72 -5.55 0.76 -7.24
N GLU A 73 -5.78 1.72 -6.34
CA GLU A 73 -5.84 3.15 -6.64
C GLU A 73 -4.53 3.65 -7.27
N ALA A 74 -3.39 3.31 -6.67
CA ALA A 74 -2.07 3.65 -7.19
C ALA A 74 -1.83 3.06 -8.59
N SER A 75 -2.19 1.78 -8.79
CA SER A 75 -2.05 1.10 -10.09
C SER A 75 -2.90 1.78 -11.17
N ALA A 76 -4.14 2.14 -10.84
CA ALA A 76 -5.04 2.85 -11.75
C ALA A 76 -4.50 4.26 -12.09
N ALA A 77 -3.97 4.99 -11.11
CA ALA A 77 -3.37 6.30 -11.31
C ALA A 77 -2.15 6.24 -12.24
N LEU A 78 -1.24 5.27 -12.02
CA LEU A 78 -0.08 5.04 -12.88
C LEU A 78 -0.50 4.69 -14.32
N GLY A 79 -1.52 3.85 -14.49
CA GLY A 79 -2.07 3.53 -15.81
C GLY A 79 -2.63 4.76 -16.53
N LYS A 80 -3.33 5.65 -15.82
CA LYS A 80 -3.80 6.92 -16.38
C LYS A 80 -2.64 7.79 -16.85
N ILE A 81 -1.57 7.92 -16.05
CA ILE A 81 -0.37 8.69 -16.41
C ILE A 81 0.27 8.13 -17.68
N GLN A 82 0.43 6.81 -17.77
CA GLN A 82 1.01 6.16 -18.95
C GLN A 82 0.15 6.40 -20.20
N SER A 83 -1.18 6.26 -20.09
CA SER A 83 -2.11 6.54 -21.19
C SER A 83 -2.07 8.00 -21.66
N PHE A 84 -1.86 8.94 -20.73
CA PHE A 84 -1.75 10.36 -21.05
C PHE A 84 -0.46 10.65 -21.81
N ARG A 85 0.67 10.07 -21.36
CA ARG A 85 1.96 10.18 -22.06
C ARG A 85 1.90 9.61 -23.48
N LEU A 86 1.28 8.43 -23.66
CA LEU A 86 1.10 7.82 -24.99
C LEU A 86 0.27 8.71 -25.91
N ARG A 87 -0.86 9.24 -25.43
CA ARG A 87 -1.70 10.17 -26.20
C ARG A 87 -0.94 11.45 -26.55
N LYS A 88 -0.26 12.07 -25.59
CA LYS A 88 0.53 13.28 -25.82
C LYS A 88 1.59 13.06 -26.91
N ASN A 89 2.36 11.96 -26.82
CA ASN A 89 3.39 11.65 -27.81
C ASN A 89 2.79 11.40 -29.21
N ALA A 90 1.63 10.74 -29.31
CA ALA A 90 0.96 10.51 -30.59
C ALA A 90 0.44 11.82 -31.22
N TYR A 91 -0.10 12.73 -30.43
CA TYR A 91 -0.48 14.07 -30.90
C TYR A 91 0.74 14.92 -31.31
N ASP A 92 1.82 14.91 -30.52
CA ASP A 92 3.06 15.66 -30.84
C ASP A 92 3.76 15.12 -32.11
N LEU A 93 3.71 13.81 -32.37
CA LEU A 93 4.21 13.21 -33.62
C LEU A 93 3.35 13.57 -34.85
N GLY A 94 2.03 13.66 -34.70
CA GLY A 94 1.12 14.06 -35.78
C GLY A 94 1.29 15.52 -36.20
N TYR A 95 1.62 16.43 -35.28
CA TYR A 95 1.90 17.83 -35.60
C TYR A 95 3.29 18.06 -36.22
N SER A 96 4.27 17.19 -35.93
CA SER A 96 5.62 17.35 -36.50
C SER A 96 5.77 16.80 -37.92
N THR A 97 4.87 15.92 -38.39
CA THR A 97 4.90 15.41 -39.78
C THR A 97 4.28 16.37 -40.80
N GLU A 98 3.42 17.31 -40.37
CA GLU A 98 2.85 18.35 -41.25
C GLU A 98 3.64 19.68 -41.25
N SER A 99 4.66 19.85 -40.39
CA SER A 99 5.47 21.09 -40.33
C SER A 99 6.59 21.18 -41.39
N TYR A 100 6.55 20.38 -42.45
CA TYR A 100 7.50 20.43 -43.57
C TYR A 100 7.05 21.29 -44.76
N PHE A 101 6.34 22.40 -44.51
CA PHE A 101 6.02 23.35 -45.57
C PHE A 101 6.35 24.79 -45.17
N PHE A 102 7.09 25.44 -46.07
CA PHE A 102 7.50 26.86 -46.13
C PHE A 102 8.71 27.21 -45.26
N ASP A 103 9.89 27.50 -45.84
CA ASP A 103 10.11 28.62 -46.75
C ASP A 103 11.22 28.33 -47.78
N GLN A 104 10.85 28.30 -49.07
CA GLN A 104 11.77 28.65 -50.15
C GLN A 104 11.24 29.92 -50.80
N LYS A 105 11.77 31.08 -50.40
CA LYS A 105 11.70 32.29 -51.19
C LYS A 105 13.04 33.03 -51.22
N LYS A 106 13.62 32.96 -52.43
CA LYS A 106 14.55 33.87 -53.13
C LYS A 106 15.89 34.20 -52.50
#